data_AF-A0A2I0FPQ9-F1
#
_entry.id   AF-A0A2I0FPQ9-F1
#
_cell.length_a   1.000
_cell.length_b   1.000
_cell.length_c   1.000
_cell.angle_alpha   90.00
_cell.angle_beta   90.00
_cell.angle_gamma   90.00
#
_symmetry.space_group_name_H-M   'P 1'
#
loop_
_entity.id
_entity.type
_entity.pdbx_description
1 polymer ?
#
loop_
_entity_poly.entity_id
_entity_poly.type
_entity_poly.pdbx_seq_one_letter_code
_entity_poly.pdbx_strand_id
1 'polypeptide(L)'
;MQLKESIDFLLLGLVLLFVIAAVWYIFRKGNKWAMLITAVLITGYMGYYFYLPTLKADTHAAKYEQIMEYLDSNYPNRQFTVRPERYEPGYYMGTFDINEKGTPEFGVTLHVEDDGDVVQTSYWEDGGFPSQQDLWKKLAFSYHEEYSLDSKRVEITKQDEWIVGELTVFALLIDGNLSIAVYEYSQAGYSWNDLQESKNGDFVSAEAGGRVFIFFDEAYTGNTAEVQLQNGETIVVDAAEHRVELFIADQ
;
A
#
# COMPACT_ATOMS: atom_id res chain seq x y z
N MET A 1 13.80 -4.93 -19.47
CA MET A 1 14.27 -6.32 -19.31
C MET A 1 14.95 -6.38 -17.96
N GLN A 2 14.49 -7.24 -17.04
CA GLN A 2 15.05 -7.27 -15.70
C GLN A 2 16.48 -7.84 -15.73
N LEU A 3 17.36 -7.39 -14.83
CA LEU A 3 18.79 -7.76 -14.82
C LEU A 3 19.00 -9.29 -14.84
N LYS A 4 18.18 -10.02 -14.10
CA LYS A 4 18.21 -11.49 -14.02
C LYS A 4 17.89 -12.15 -15.37
N GLU A 5 16.90 -11.62 -16.08
CA GLU A 5 16.49 -12.16 -17.39
C GLU A 5 17.56 -11.93 -18.46
N SER A 6 18.23 -10.77 -18.41
CA SER A 6 19.36 -10.50 -19.31
C SER A 6 20.53 -11.45 -19.07
N ILE A 7 20.76 -11.85 -17.81
CA ILE A 7 21.77 -12.85 -17.44
C ILE A 7 21.37 -14.24 -17.95
N ASP A 8 20.12 -14.65 -17.74
CA ASP A 8 19.63 -15.97 -18.18
C ASP A 8 19.67 -16.10 -19.71
N PHE A 9 19.26 -15.06 -20.44
CA PHE A 9 19.37 -15.03 -21.91
C PHE A 9 20.83 -15.07 -22.39
N LEU A 10 21.72 -14.36 -21.72
CA LEU A 10 23.15 -14.36 -22.07
C LEU A 10 23.76 -15.74 -21.85
N LEU A 11 23.45 -16.40 -20.73
CA LEU A 11 23.87 -17.77 -20.44
C LEU A 11 23.34 -18.75 -21.50
N LEU A 12 22.07 -18.64 -21.86
CA LEU A 12 21.44 -19.50 -22.87
C LEU A 12 22.06 -19.30 -24.26
N GLY A 13 22.39 -18.04 -24.61
CA GLY A 13 23.17 -17.72 -25.80
C GLY A 13 24.60 -18.27 -25.77
N LEU A 14 25.24 -18.28 -24.60
CA LEU A 14 26.60 -18.81 -24.42
C LEU A 14 26.63 -20.34 -24.57
N VAL A 15 25.62 -21.03 -24.02
CA VAL A 15 25.41 -22.47 -24.25
C VAL A 15 25.16 -22.75 -25.74
N LEU A 16 24.35 -21.93 -26.42
CA LEU A 16 24.09 -22.05 -27.85
C LEU A 16 25.40 -21.95 -28.67
N LEU A 17 26.30 -21.02 -28.31
CA LEU A 17 27.61 -20.88 -28.95
C LEU A 17 28.48 -22.13 -28.79
N PHE A 18 28.50 -22.75 -27.60
CA PHE A 18 29.21 -24.01 -27.39
C PHE A 18 28.63 -25.15 -28.24
N VAL A 19 27.30 -25.23 -28.35
CA VAL A 19 26.62 -26.21 -29.22
C VAL A 19 27.00 -25.98 -30.68
N ILE A 20 26.99 -24.74 -31.15
CA ILE A 20 27.42 -24.40 -32.52
C ILE A 20 28.89 -24.80 -32.75
N ALA A 21 29.79 -24.50 -31.81
CA ALA A 21 31.19 -24.89 -31.91
C ALA A 21 31.36 -26.42 -31.99
N ALA A 22 30.63 -27.17 -31.17
CA ALA A 22 30.63 -28.63 -31.20
C ALA A 22 30.09 -29.19 -32.53
N VAL A 23 28.99 -28.63 -33.06
CA VAL A 23 28.42 -29.00 -34.37
C VAL A 23 29.45 -28.78 -35.47
N TRP A 24 30.13 -27.63 -35.48
CA TRP A 24 31.19 -27.34 -36.46
C TRP A 24 32.40 -28.28 -36.32
N TYR A 25 32.77 -28.66 -35.10
CA TYR A 25 33.83 -29.63 -34.85
C TYR A 25 33.49 -31.03 -35.36
N ILE A 26 32.28 -31.52 -35.08
CA ILE A 26 31.80 -32.86 -35.49
C ILE A 26 31.67 -32.93 -37.02
N PHE A 27 31.09 -31.89 -37.64
CA PHE A 27 30.82 -31.86 -39.07
C PHE A 27 31.94 -31.21 -39.90
N ARG A 28 33.19 -31.17 -39.41
CA ARG A 28 34.31 -30.45 -40.06
C ARG A 28 34.59 -30.84 -41.53
N LYS A 29 34.14 -32.03 -41.96
CA LYS A 29 34.28 -32.53 -43.34
C LYS A 29 33.04 -32.30 -44.21
N GLY A 30 31.89 -32.00 -43.59
CA GLY A 30 30.57 -31.89 -44.22
C GLY A 30 29.93 -30.51 -43.97
N ASN A 31 30.61 -29.44 -44.39
CA ASN A 31 30.28 -28.04 -44.05
C ASN A 31 28.83 -27.61 -44.35
N LYS A 32 28.17 -28.24 -45.32
CA LYS A 32 26.77 -27.93 -45.68
C LYS A 32 25.79 -28.23 -44.54
N TRP A 33 25.99 -29.33 -43.81
CA TRP A 33 25.12 -29.73 -42.70
C TRP A 33 25.35 -28.87 -41.46
N ALA A 34 26.60 -28.53 -41.16
CA ALA A 34 26.94 -27.61 -40.07
C ALA A 34 26.27 -26.23 -40.26
N MET A 35 26.31 -25.68 -41.49
CA MET A 35 25.65 -24.42 -41.82
C MET A 35 24.13 -24.51 -41.65
N LEU A 36 23.48 -25.57 -42.13
CA LEU A 36 22.04 -25.75 -41.99
C LEU A 36 21.61 -25.80 -40.51
N ILE A 37 22.29 -26.61 -39.70
CA ILE A 37 21.97 -26.76 -38.27
C ILE A 37 22.18 -25.44 -37.53
N THR A 38 23.27 -24.73 -37.82
CA THR A 38 23.55 -23.41 -37.22
C THR A 38 22.47 -22.40 -37.57
N ALA A 39 22.03 -22.37 -38.84
CA ALA A 39 20.95 -21.47 -39.28
C ALA A 39 19.63 -21.77 -38.56
N VAL A 40 19.27 -23.04 -38.38
CA VAL A 40 18.07 -23.46 -37.63
C VAL A 40 18.17 -23.04 -36.16
N LEU A 41 19.32 -23.28 -35.51
CA LEU A 41 19.54 -22.92 -34.10
C LEU A 41 19.42 -21.41 -33.88
N ILE A 42 20.07 -20.61 -34.72
CA ILE A 42 20.04 -19.15 -34.64
C ILE A 42 18.61 -18.63 -34.88
N THR A 43 17.92 -19.18 -35.90
CA THR A 43 16.54 -18.78 -36.20
C THR A 43 15.59 -19.16 -35.06
N GLY A 44 15.76 -20.35 -34.46
CA GLY A 44 14.98 -20.79 -33.30
C GLY A 44 15.23 -19.92 -32.07
N TYR A 45 16.49 -19.56 -31.81
CA TYR A 45 16.85 -18.65 -30.72
C TYR A 45 16.25 -17.25 -30.91
N MET A 46 16.35 -16.68 -32.11
CA MET A 46 15.68 -15.41 -32.43
C MET A 46 14.17 -15.51 -32.29
N GLY A 47 13.55 -16.58 -32.81
CA GLY A 47 12.12 -16.82 -32.68
C GLY A 47 11.66 -16.89 -31.22
N TYR A 48 12.41 -17.61 -30.37
CA TYR A 48 12.15 -17.67 -28.93
C TYR A 48 12.24 -16.29 -28.27
N TYR A 49 13.28 -15.52 -28.59
CA TYR A 49 13.44 -14.16 -28.08
C TYR A 49 12.26 -13.25 -28.46
N PHE A 50 11.78 -13.31 -29.71
CA PHE A 50 10.62 -12.54 -30.15
C PHE A 50 9.30 -13.03 -29.56
N TYR A 51 9.20 -14.31 -29.21
CA TYR A 51 7.99 -14.91 -28.64
C TYR A 51 7.86 -14.69 -27.13
N LEU A 52 8.98 -14.48 -26.42
CA LEU A 52 9.01 -14.33 -24.97
C LEU A 52 8.08 -13.21 -24.43
N PRO A 53 7.98 -12.01 -25.03
CA PRO A 53 7.05 -10.99 -24.56
C PRO A 53 5.59 -11.45 -24.58
N THR A 54 5.20 -12.21 -25.60
CA THR A 54 3.85 -12.77 -25.73
C THR A 54 3.59 -13.80 -24.64
N LEU A 55 4.54 -14.73 -24.43
CA LEU A 55 4.46 -15.70 -23.33
C LEU A 55 4.26 -15.04 -21.97
N LYS A 56 4.99 -13.95 -21.70
CA LYS A 56 4.84 -13.19 -20.45
C LYS A 56 3.48 -12.52 -20.33
N ALA A 57 3.01 -11.91 -21.41
CA ALA A 57 1.68 -11.28 -21.44
C ALA A 57 0.58 -12.31 -21.17
N ASP A 58 0.64 -13.46 -21.84
CA ASP A 58 -0.33 -14.55 -21.67
C ASP A 58 -0.28 -15.14 -20.25
N THR A 59 0.92 -15.37 -19.72
CA THR A 59 1.10 -15.89 -18.36
C THR A 59 0.64 -14.89 -17.30
N HIS A 60 0.94 -13.61 -17.47
CA HIS A 60 0.48 -12.55 -16.57
C HIS A 60 -1.04 -12.41 -16.62
N ALA A 61 -1.65 -12.48 -17.81
CA ALA A 61 -3.11 -12.49 -17.94
C ALA A 61 -3.75 -13.72 -17.26
N ALA A 62 -3.15 -14.90 -17.37
CA ALA A 62 -3.62 -16.08 -16.65
C ALA A 62 -3.53 -15.91 -15.12
N LYS A 63 -2.44 -15.31 -14.62
CA LYS A 63 -2.27 -14.98 -13.19
C LYS A 63 -3.24 -13.88 -12.73
N TYR A 64 -3.63 -12.95 -13.61
CA TYR A 64 -4.65 -11.94 -13.32
C TYR A 64 -6.01 -12.57 -12.99
N GLU A 65 -6.45 -13.56 -13.77
CA GLU A 65 -7.70 -14.28 -13.49
C GLU A 65 -7.66 -14.98 -12.12
N GLN A 66 -6.50 -15.50 -11.71
CA GLN A 66 -6.32 -16.10 -10.38
C GLN A 66 -6.43 -15.07 -9.25
N ILE A 67 -5.88 -13.86 -9.45
CA ILE A 67 -6.08 -12.76 -8.50
C ILE A 67 -7.56 -12.38 -8.39
N MET A 68 -8.27 -12.28 -9.53
CA MET A 68 -9.68 -11.95 -9.52
C MET A 68 -10.50 -13.01 -8.77
N GLU A 69 -10.25 -14.30 -9.03
CA GLU A 69 -10.90 -15.40 -8.32
C GLU A 69 -10.58 -15.39 -6.81
N TYR A 70 -9.31 -15.13 -6.45
CA TYR A 70 -8.89 -14.98 -5.07
C TYR A 70 -9.63 -13.84 -4.35
N LEU A 71 -9.70 -12.67 -4.98
CA LEU A 71 -10.35 -11.49 -4.40
C LEU A 71 -11.87 -11.70 -4.25
N ASP A 72 -12.54 -12.23 -5.28
CA ASP A 72 -13.98 -12.49 -5.26
C ASP A 72 -14.35 -13.55 -4.21
N SER A 73 -13.49 -14.56 -4.02
CA SER A 73 -13.72 -15.65 -3.08
C SER A 73 -13.48 -15.23 -1.62
N ASN A 74 -12.40 -14.50 -1.35
CA ASN A 74 -12.00 -14.13 0.02
C ASN A 74 -12.67 -12.82 0.47
N TYR A 75 -13.03 -11.92 -0.44
CA TYR A 75 -13.56 -10.59 -0.12
C TYR A 75 -14.80 -10.22 -0.95
N PRO A 76 -15.88 -11.03 -0.96
CA PRO A 76 -17.02 -10.89 -1.90
C PRO A 76 -17.81 -9.58 -1.77
N ASN A 77 -17.68 -8.87 -0.64
CA ASN A 77 -18.38 -7.61 -0.38
C ASN A 77 -17.51 -6.38 -0.63
N ARG A 78 -16.29 -6.55 -1.16
CA ARG A 78 -15.34 -5.48 -1.42
C ARG A 78 -15.17 -5.29 -2.92
N GLN A 79 -14.90 -4.05 -3.33
CA GLN A 79 -14.63 -3.74 -4.72
C GLN A 79 -13.20 -3.25 -4.86
N PHE A 80 -12.45 -3.90 -5.73
CA PHE A 80 -11.04 -3.61 -5.96
C PHE A 80 -10.80 -3.00 -7.34
N THR A 81 -9.69 -2.30 -7.44
CA THR A 81 -9.00 -1.98 -8.68
C THR A 81 -7.70 -2.77 -8.66
N VAL A 82 -7.38 -3.44 -9.77
CA VAL A 82 -6.20 -4.31 -9.89
C VAL A 82 -5.33 -3.77 -11.02
N ARG A 83 -4.05 -3.54 -10.77
CA ARG A 83 -3.10 -2.99 -11.73
C ARG A 83 -1.75 -3.70 -11.59
N PRO A 84 -0.96 -3.87 -12.66
CA PRO A 84 -1.36 -3.73 -14.04
C PRO A 84 -2.17 -4.97 -14.49
N GLU A 85 -3.21 -4.79 -15.31
CA GLU A 85 -3.99 -5.91 -15.86
C GLU A 85 -3.23 -6.70 -16.94
N ARG A 86 -2.21 -6.07 -17.53
CA ARG A 86 -1.38 -6.63 -18.61
C ARG A 86 0.08 -6.47 -18.25
N TYR A 87 0.91 -7.40 -18.72
CA TYR A 87 2.33 -7.32 -18.49
C TYR A 87 2.93 -6.04 -19.11
N GLU A 88 3.53 -5.20 -18.26
CA GLU A 88 4.24 -3.99 -18.66
C GLU A 88 5.74 -4.09 -18.31
N PRO A 89 6.64 -3.57 -19.17
CA PRO A 89 8.07 -3.54 -18.85
C PRO A 89 8.34 -2.73 -17.57
N GLY A 90 8.91 -3.39 -16.56
CA GLY A 90 9.17 -2.80 -15.24
C GLY A 90 8.45 -3.53 -14.12
N TYR A 91 7.36 -4.23 -14.44
CA TYR A 91 6.62 -5.05 -13.48
C TYR A 91 7.10 -6.49 -13.49
N TYR A 92 7.05 -7.14 -12.32
CA TYR A 92 7.30 -8.56 -12.18
C TYR A 92 6.07 -9.35 -12.67
N MET A 93 6.29 -10.41 -13.45
CA MET A 93 5.20 -11.27 -13.92
C MET A 93 4.43 -11.87 -12.74
N GLY A 94 3.10 -11.88 -12.80
CA GLY A 94 2.25 -12.36 -11.69
C GLY A 94 2.12 -11.40 -10.51
N THR A 95 2.61 -10.17 -10.61
CA THR A 95 2.54 -9.17 -9.52
C THR A 95 1.53 -8.09 -9.86
N PHE A 96 0.64 -7.79 -8.90
CA PHE A 96 -0.48 -6.89 -9.06
C PHE A 96 -0.65 -6.00 -7.83
N ASP A 97 -0.69 -4.70 -8.05
CA ASP A 97 -1.14 -3.69 -7.12
C ASP A 97 -2.66 -3.68 -7.04
N ILE A 98 -3.17 -3.83 -5.83
CA ILE A 98 -4.58 -3.98 -5.52
C ILE A 98 -4.97 -2.93 -4.51
N ASN A 99 -5.94 -2.10 -4.87
CA ASN A 99 -6.51 -1.09 -4.00
C ASN A 99 -8.03 -1.20 -4.00
N GLU A 100 -8.64 -0.90 -2.86
CA GLU A 100 -10.09 -0.81 -2.80
C GLU A 100 -10.57 0.46 -3.49
N LYS A 101 -11.70 0.39 -4.20
CA LYS A 101 -12.27 1.57 -4.90
C LYS A 101 -12.62 2.72 -3.97
N GLY A 102 -12.95 2.41 -2.71
CA GLY A 102 -13.26 3.43 -1.69
C GLY A 102 -12.03 4.20 -1.21
N THR A 103 -10.83 3.64 -1.37
CA THR A 103 -9.57 4.18 -0.87
C THR A 103 -8.47 4.01 -1.92
N PRO A 104 -8.58 4.69 -3.08
CA PRO A 104 -7.72 4.42 -4.22
C PRO A 104 -6.24 4.78 -4.00
N GLU A 105 -5.96 5.60 -2.97
CA GLU A 105 -4.62 6.07 -2.62
C GLU A 105 -3.75 5.03 -1.92
N PHE A 106 -4.31 3.88 -1.54
CA PHE A 106 -3.59 2.84 -0.80
C PHE A 106 -3.90 1.47 -1.34
N GLY A 107 -2.93 0.59 -1.29
CA GLY A 107 -3.14 -0.78 -1.69
C GLY A 107 -2.09 -1.73 -1.16
N VAL A 108 -2.26 -2.98 -1.57
CA VAL A 108 -1.27 -4.03 -1.40
C VAL A 108 -0.74 -4.43 -2.76
N THR A 109 0.44 -5.03 -2.77
CA THR A 109 0.93 -5.76 -3.93
C THR A 109 0.76 -7.24 -3.63
N LEU A 110 -0.04 -7.92 -4.44
CA LEU A 110 -0.16 -9.38 -4.43
C LEU A 110 0.70 -9.99 -5.53
N HIS A 111 1.27 -11.15 -5.24
CA HIS A 111 2.00 -11.97 -6.18
C HIS A 111 1.38 -13.35 -6.27
N VAL A 112 1.21 -13.85 -7.49
CA VAL A 112 0.80 -15.23 -7.77
C VAL A 112 2.05 -16.05 -8.02
N GLU A 113 2.34 -16.99 -7.12
CA GLU A 113 3.45 -17.93 -7.23
C GLU A 113 3.26 -18.91 -8.40
N ASP A 114 4.26 -19.77 -8.65
CA ASP A 114 4.22 -20.70 -9.80
C ASP A 114 3.33 -21.92 -9.56
N ASP A 115 3.00 -22.23 -8.31
CA ASP A 115 2.02 -23.24 -7.91
C ASP A 115 0.57 -22.72 -7.87
N GLY A 116 0.38 -21.41 -8.02
CA GLY A 116 -0.91 -20.73 -8.01
C GLY A 116 -1.28 -20.08 -6.68
N ASP A 117 -0.43 -20.17 -5.66
CA ASP A 117 -0.67 -19.51 -4.37
C ASP A 117 -0.56 -17.99 -4.50
N VAL A 118 -1.45 -17.27 -3.80
CA VAL A 118 -1.49 -15.80 -3.79
C VAL A 118 -0.90 -15.30 -2.47
N VAL A 119 0.15 -14.48 -2.57
CA VAL A 119 0.85 -13.92 -1.41
C VAL A 119 0.93 -12.40 -1.48
N GLN A 120 0.76 -11.73 -0.35
CA GLN A 120 1.03 -10.30 -0.23
C GLN A 120 2.54 -10.08 -0.09
N THR A 121 3.14 -9.24 -0.93
CA THR A 121 4.58 -8.97 -0.93
C THR A 121 4.93 -7.58 -0.42
N SER A 122 4.01 -6.63 -0.52
CA SER A 122 4.16 -5.28 0.03
C SER A 122 2.82 -4.57 0.19
N TYR A 123 2.85 -3.44 0.87
CA TYR A 123 1.82 -2.40 0.79
C TYR A 123 2.41 -1.16 0.10
N TRP A 124 1.55 -0.32 -0.45
CA TRP A 124 1.96 0.92 -1.10
C TRP A 124 0.94 2.03 -0.86
N GLU A 125 1.43 3.26 -0.95
CA GLU A 125 0.64 4.48 -0.97
C GLU A 125 0.93 5.20 -2.29
N ASP A 126 -0.11 5.72 -2.93
CA ASP A 126 0.00 6.78 -3.92
C ASP A 126 0.88 7.86 -3.29
N GLY A 127 2.12 8.04 -3.77
CA GLY A 127 3.08 8.97 -3.17
C GLY A 127 2.64 10.45 -3.15
N GLY A 128 1.41 10.76 -3.55
CA GLY A 128 0.73 12.01 -3.26
C GLY A 128 0.32 12.15 -1.80
N PHE A 129 0.32 13.39 -1.33
CA PHE A 129 -0.21 13.72 -0.01
C PHE A 129 -1.72 13.96 -0.12
N PRO A 130 -2.54 13.38 0.78
CA PRO A 130 -3.97 13.69 0.81
C PRO A 130 -4.15 15.17 1.10
N SER A 131 -5.35 15.69 0.81
CA SER A 131 -5.70 17.03 1.28
C SER A 131 -5.60 17.09 2.81
N GLN A 132 -5.28 18.26 3.35
CA GLN A 132 -5.18 18.46 4.80
C GLN A 132 -6.46 18.05 5.55
N GLN A 133 -7.63 18.14 4.91
CA GLN A 133 -8.94 17.73 5.45
C GLN A 133 -9.18 16.21 5.42
N ASP A 134 -8.41 15.49 4.62
CA ASP A 134 -8.52 14.04 4.41
C ASP A 134 -7.42 13.25 5.13
N LEU A 135 -6.47 13.92 5.80
CA LEU A 135 -5.36 13.27 6.52
C LEU A 135 -5.81 12.16 7.48
N TRP A 136 -6.92 12.36 8.18
CA TRP A 136 -7.46 11.36 9.11
C TRP A 136 -7.79 10.01 8.43
N LYS A 137 -8.06 9.99 7.12
CA LYS A 137 -8.32 8.74 6.39
C LYS A 137 -7.06 7.88 6.31
N LYS A 138 -5.87 8.48 6.41
CA LYS A 138 -4.59 7.75 6.44
C LYS A 138 -4.43 6.98 7.75
N LEU A 139 -5.08 7.42 8.83
CA LEU A 139 -5.04 6.74 10.12
C LEU A 139 -5.53 5.30 10.01
N ALA A 140 -6.57 5.03 9.22
CA ALA A 140 -7.09 3.67 9.03
C ALA A 140 -6.02 2.67 8.52
N PHE A 141 -4.98 3.17 7.87
CA PHE A 141 -3.90 2.37 7.29
C PHE A 141 -2.69 2.24 8.23
N SER A 142 -2.43 3.24 9.06
CA SER A 142 -1.30 3.25 10.00
C SER A 142 -1.68 2.84 11.43
N TYR A 143 -2.97 2.71 11.74
CA TYR A 143 -3.46 2.34 13.06
C TYR A 143 -3.02 0.92 13.48
N HIS A 144 -2.72 0.06 12.51
CA HIS A 144 -2.06 -1.22 12.72
C HIS A 144 -0.69 -1.21 12.04
N GLU A 145 0.33 -1.80 12.68
CA GLU A 145 1.74 -1.71 12.26
C GLU A 145 1.98 -2.23 10.82
N GLU A 146 1.17 -3.16 10.31
CA GLU A 146 1.22 -3.64 8.93
C GLU A 146 -0.18 -3.74 8.31
N TYR A 147 -0.40 -3.00 7.20
CA TYR A 147 -1.64 -3.08 6.43
C TYR A 147 -1.69 -4.38 5.61
N SER A 148 -2.82 -5.08 5.70
CA SER A 148 -3.14 -6.23 4.86
C SER A 148 -4.61 -6.22 4.45
N LEU A 149 -4.97 -6.93 3.39
CA LEU A 149 -6.37 -7.08 2.98
C LEU A 149 -7.24 -7.76 4.07
N ASP A 150 -6.61 -8.65 4.85
CA ASP A 150 -7.21 -9.40 5.95
C ASP A 150 -7.29 -8.61 7.26
N SER A 151 -6.59 -7.47 7.35
CA SER A 151 -6.65 -6.62 8.53
C SER A 151 -8.08 -6.20 8.79
N LYS A 152 -8.51 -6.30 10.06
CA LYS A 152 -9.83 -5.80 10.46
C LYS A 152 -9.91 -4.34 10.05
N ARG A 153 -10.98 -3.98 9.34
CA ARG A 153 -11.25 -2.58 9.05
C ARG A 153 -11.56 -1.90 10.37
N VAL A 154 -10.73 -0.94 10.69
CA VAL A 154 -11.00 0.00 11.77
C VAL A 154 -12.07 0.96 11.27
N GLU A 155 -13.16 1.07 12.01
CA GLU A 155 -14.21 2.03 11.72
C GLU A 155 -13.79 3.38 12.27
N ILE A 156 -13.39 4.29 11.38
CA ILE A 156 -13.00 5.65 11.74
C ILE A 156 -14.06 6.64 11.26
N THR A 157 -14.65 7.38 12.19
CA THR A 157 -15.62 8.45 11.90
C THR A 157 -15.10 9.78 12.41
N LYS A 158 -14.92 10.75 11.52
CA LYS A 158 -14.57 12.12 11.90
C LYS A 158 -15.73 12.80 12.62
N GLN A 159 -15.48 13.28 13.84
CA GLN A 159 -16.43 14.05 14.63
C GLN A 159 -16.27 15.54 14.38
N ASP A 160 -15.03 16.03 14.46
CA ASP A 160 -14.70 17.44 14.27
C ASP A 160 -13.25 17.61 13.80
N GLU A 161 -12.90 18.80 13.33
CA GLU A 161 -11.55 19.15 12.90
C GLU A 161 -11.14 20.57 13.30
N TRP A 162 -9.86 20.73 13.58
CA TRP A 162 -9.24 22.03 13.76
C TRP A 162 -7.97 22.14 12.94
N ILE A 163 -7.88 23.20 12.13
CA ILE A 163 -6.81 23.40 11.16
C ILE A 163 -6.30 24.84 11.27
N VAL A 164 -5.05 25.02 11.68
CA VAL A 164 -4.38 26.34 11.66
C VAL A 164 -2.94 26.21 11.20
N GLY A 165 -2.64 26.85 10.08
CA GLY A 165 -1.32 26.77 9.46
C GLY A 165 -1.02 25.32 9.09
N GLU A 166 0.10 24.81 9.58
CA GLU A 166 0.55 23.44 9.34
C GLU A 166 -0.03 22.45 10.35
N LEU A 167 -0.56 22.90 11.49
CA LEU A 167 -1.10 22.00 12.51
C LEU A 167 -2.55 21.64 12.21
N THR A 168 -2.82 20.34 12.14
CA THR A 168 -4.15 19.76 11.96
C THR A 168 -4.46 18.81 13.10
N VAL A 169 -5.65 18.94 13.68
CA VAL A 169 -6.14 18.07 14.75
C VAL A 169 -7.53 17.57 14.40
N PHE A 170 -7.75 16.27 14.54
CA PHE A 170 -9.06 15.66 14.31
C PHE A 170 -9.58 15.02 15.59
N ALA A 171 -10.85 15.28 15.91
CA ALA A 171 -11.61 14.44 16.83
C ALA A 171 -12.25 13.30 16.04
N LEU A 172 -12.00 12.06 16.46
CA LEU A 172 -12.38 10.85 15.75
C LEU A 172 -13.07 9.87 16.71
N LEU A 173 -13.95 9.04 16.17
CA LEU A 173 -14.33 7.76 16.78
C LEU A 173 -13.60 6.66 16.03
N ILE A 174 -12.83 5.83 16.74
CA ILE A 174 -12.07 4.71 16.21
C ILE A 174 -12.60 3.43 16.87
N ASP A 175 -13.29 2.59 16.11
CA ASP A 175 -14.03 1.42 16.62
C ASP A 175 -14.96 1.76 17.80
N GLY A 176 -15.57 2.96 17.74
CA GLY A 176 -16.44 3.51 18.78
C GLY A 176 -15.71 4.15 19.97
N ASN A 177 -14.37 4.14 20.00
CA ASN A 177 -13.57 4.80 21.03
C ASN A 177 -13.20 6.21 20.61
N LEU A 178 -13.44 7.17 21.49
CA LEU A 178 -13.13 8.56 21.24
C LEU A 178 -11.62 8.80 21.21
N SER A 179 -11.15 9.50 20.18
CA SER A 179 -9.73 9.68 19.90
C SER A 179 -9.43 11.08 19.35
N ILE A 180 -8.22 11.60 19.59
CA ILE A 180 -7.67 12.77 18.91
C ILE A 180 -6.42 12.37 18.14
N ALA A 181 -6.42 12.67 16.84
CA ALA A 181 -5.26 12.49 15.96
C ALA A 181 -4.65 13.85 15.60
N VAL A 182 -3.33 13.96 15.73
CA VAL A 182 -2.57 15.20 15.47
C VAL A 182 -1.64 14.99 14.29
N TYR A 183 -1.68 15.93 13.35
CA TYR A 183 -0.84 15.95 12.15
C TYR A 183 -0.17 17.30 11.95
N GLU A 184 1.00 17.30 11.35
CA GLU A 184 1.65 18.48 10.78
C GLU A 184 1.66 18.35 9.25
N TYR A 185 1.10 19.33 8.56
CA TYR A 185 0.90 19.36 7.12
C TYR A 185 1.61 20.55 6.50
N SER A 186 2.46 20.32 5.52
CA SER A 186 3.22 21.34 4.81
C SER A 186 3.11 21.13 3.29
N GLN A 187 3.63 22.08 2.51
CA GLN A 187 3.73 21.90 1.06
C GLN A 187 4.70 20.78 0.64
N ALA A 188 5.56 20.31 1.54
CA ALA A 188 6.49 19.22 1.29
C ALA A 188 5.93 17.84 1.70
N GLY A 189 4.78 17.80 2.38
CA GLY A 189 4.15 16.57 2.87
C GLY A 189 3.52 16.70 4.24
N TYR A 190 3.12 15.57 4.82
CA TYR A 190 2.52 15.50 6.15
C TYR A 190 3.28 14.55 7.07
N SER A 191 3.17 14.79 8.38
CA SER A 191 3.71 13.94 9.45
C SER A 191 2.60 13.62 10.44
N TRP A 192 2.50 12.34 10.82
CA TRP A 192 1.69 11.92 11.96
C TRP A 192 2.48 12.17 13.24
N ASN A 193 1.91 12.98 14.14
CA ASN A 193 2.59 13.38 15.37
C ASN A 193 2.15 12.56 16.58
N ASP A 194 0.83 12.37 16.73
CA ASP A 194 0.29 11.69 17.90
C ASP A 194 -1.13 11.15 17.65
N LEU A 195 -1.50 10.13 18.41
CA LEU A 195 -2.86 9.62 18.53
C LEU A 195 -3.14 9.34 20.00
N GLN A 196 -4.10 10.06 20.57
CA GLN A 196 -4.58 9.82 21.92
C GLN A 196 -5.96 9.19 21.86
N GLU A 197 -6.13 8.07 22.57
CA GLU A 197 -7.42 7.40 22.72
C GLU A 197 -7.95 7.62 24.14
N SER A 198 -9.26 7.78 24.25
CA SER A 198 -9.93 7.91 25.53
C SER A 198 -9.80 6.62 26.34
N LYS A 199 -9.35 6.74 27.59
CA LYS A 199 -9.28 5.61 28.52
C LYS A 199 -10.65 5.16 29.03
N ASN A 200 -11.60 6.09 29.10
CA ASN A 200 -12.93 5.86 29.69
C ASN A 200 -14.08 6.11 28.71
N GLY A 201 -13.80 6.50 27.47
CA GLY A 201 -14.78 6.76 26.41
C GLY A 201 -15.42 8.14 26.43
N ASP A 202 -15.49 8.79 27.60
CA ASP A 202 -16.31 9.99 27.77
C ASP A 202 -15.68 11.29 27.20
N PHE A 203 -14.35 11.39 27.21
CA PHE A 203 -13.61 12.52 26.64
C PHE A 203 -12.16 12.11 26.30
N VAL A 204 -11.50 12.90 25.46
CA VAL A 204 -10.09 12.70 25.09
C VAL A 204 -9.37 14.04 24.99
N SER A 205 -8.05 14.02 25.22
CA SER A 205 -7.21 15.21 25.11
C SER A 205 -5.85 14.89 24.50
N ALA A 206 -5.30 15.83 23.73
CA ALA A 206 -3.94 15.76 23.19
C ALA A 206 -3.24 17.12 23.30
N GLU A 207 -1.92 17.11 23.45
CA GLU A 207 -1.10 18.32 23.50
C GLU A 207 -0.25 18.45 22.24
N ALA A 208 -0.37 19.59 21.55
CA ALA A 208 0.43 19.88 20.36
C ALA A 208 0.56 21.39 20.12
N GLY A 209 1.71 21.82 19.59
CA GLY A 209 1.95 23.22 19.26
C GLY A 209 1.79 24.19 20.45
N GLY A 210 2.04 23.73 21.68
CA GLY A 210 1.86 24.52 22.92
C GLY A 210 0.40 24.75 23.32
N ARG A 211 -0.53 23.93 22.82
CA ARG A 211 -1.96 23.99 23.10
C ARG A 211 -2.47 22.63 23.55
N VAL A 212 -3.58 22.65 24.30
CA VAL A 212 -4.29 21.44 24.71
C VAL A 212 -5.58 21.35 23.92
N PHE A 213 -5.72 20.28 23.15
CA PHE A 213 -6.93 19.95 22.39
C PHE A 213 -7.76 18.97 23.19
N ILE A 214 -9.06 19.24 23.33
CA ILE A 214 -9.96 18.43 24.15
C ILE A 214 -11.25 18.23 23.37
N PHE A 215 -11.77 17.01 23.38
CA PHE A 215 -13.06 16.69 22.79
C PHE A 215 -13.92 15.91 23.79
N PHE A 216 -15.18 16.32 23.90
CA PHE A 216 -16.20 15.68 24.75
C PHE A 216 -17.25 15.00 23.88
N ASP A 217 -17.54 13.73 24.18
CA ASP A 217 -18.67 13.03 23.57
C ASP A 217 -20.00 13.70 23.97
N GLU A 218 -21.01 13.62 23.11
CA GLU A 218 -22.38 14.04 23.43
C GLU A 218 -22.91 13.33 24.69
N ALA A 219 -22.53 12.07 24.88
CA ALA A 219 -22.87 11.24 26.03
C ALA A 219 -22.19 11.68 27.34
N TYR A 220 -21.23 12.62 27.30
CA TYR A 220 -20.56 13.11 28.50
C TYR A 220 -21.58 13.75 29.46
N THR A 221 -21.68 13.20 30.69
CA THR A 221 -22.66 13.66 31.69
C THR A 221 -22.09 14.63 32.73
N GLY A 222 -20.77 14.79 32.77
CA GLY A 222 -20.12 15.75 33.66
C GLY A 222 -20.35 17.19 33.19
N ASN A 223 -20.29 18.13 34.14
CA ASN A 223 -20.25 19.56 33.83
C ASN A 223 -18.81 20.03 33.63
N THR A 224 -17.84 19.36 34.24
CA THR A 224 -16.42 19.72 34.16
C THR A 224 -15.56 18.48 34.02
N ALA A 225 -14.46 18.59 33.29
CA ALA A 225 -13.44 17.55 33.19
C ALA A 225 -12.09 18.04 33.68
N GLU A 226 -11.37 17.17 34.38
CA GLU A 226 -9.98 17.38 34.79
C GLU A 226 -9.07 16.73 33.74
N VAL A 227 -8.26 17.56 33.07
CA VAL A 227 -7.30 17.11 32.06
C VAL A 227 -5.90 17.25 32.65
N GLN A 228 -5.21 16.12 32.76
CA GLN A 228 -3.83 16.08 33.21
C GLN A 228 -2.89 16.35 32.04
N LEU A 229 -2.05 17.37 32.17
CA LEU A 229 -1.10 17.78 31.15
C LEU A 229 0.21 16.97 31.24
N GLN A 230 0.98 16.95 30.16
CA GLN A 230 2.28 16.30 30.07
C GLN A 230 3.30 16.88 31.06
N ASN A 231 3.16 18.16 31.43
CA ASN A 231 3.98 18.82 32.45
C ASN A 231 3.59 18.40 33.90
N GLY A 232 2.53 17.60 34.06
CA GLY A 232 2.01 17.13 35.34
C GLY A 232 0.97 18.04 35.99
N GLU A 233 0.67 19.20 35.42
CA GLU A 233 -0.39 20.09 35.87
C GLU A 233 -1.78 19.54 35.49
N THR A 234 -2.83 20.12 36.06
CA THR A 234 -4.21 19.74 35.76
C THR A 234 -5.02 20.99 35.48
N ILE A 235 -5.68 21.00 34.32
CA ILE A 235 -6.65 22.03 33.96
C ILE A 235 -8.06 21.50 34.15
N VAL A 236 -8.96 22.38 34.58
CA VAL A 236 -10.39 22.08 34.71
C VAL A 236 -11.11 22.80 33.58
N VAL A 237 -11.83 22.04 32.76
CA VAL A 237 -12.55 22.56 31.60
C VAL A 237 -14.04 22.40 31.80
N ASP A 238 -14.82 23.42 31.45
CA ASP A 238 -16.27 23.34 31.41
C ASP A 238 -16.69 22.50 30.18
N ALA A 239 -17.14 21.28 30.45
CA ALA A 239 -17.54 20.34 29.42
C ALA A 239 -18.97 20.60 28.93
N ALA A 240 -19.77 21.40 29.66
CA ALA A 240 -21.15 21.69 29.26
C ALA A 240 -21.22 22.64 28.06
N GLU A 241 -20.25 23.55 27.93
CA GLU A 241 -20.20 24.55 26.85
C GLU A 241 -19.54 24.02 25.56
N HIS A 242 -18.80 22.91 25.62
CA HIS A 242 -17.93 22.43 24.54
C HIS A 242 -18.20 20.99 24.08
N ARG A 243 -19.45 20.51 24.19
CA ARG A 243 -19.80 19.16 23.74
C ARG A 243 -19.80 19.06 22.22
N VAL A 244 -19.27 17.95 21.71
CA VAL A 244 -19.24 17.66 20.26
C VAL A 244 -18.44 18.69 19.44
N GLU A 245 -17.59 19.47 20.11
CA GLU A 245 -16.71 20.46 19.46
C GLU A 245 -15.28 20.28 20.00
N LEU A 246 -14.30 20.36 19.11
CA LEU A 246 -12.90 20.31 19.48
C LEU A 246 -12.50 21.64 20.13
N PHE A 247 -12.36 21.60 21.45
CA PHE A 247 -12.00 22.74 22.28
C PHE A 247 -10.48 22.90 22.41
N ILE A 248 -10.03 24.15 22.56
CA ILE A 248 -8.63 24.51 22.70
C ILE A 248 -8.45 25.29 23.99
N ALA A 249 -7.65 24.74 24.90
CA ALA A 249 -7.14 25.46 26.04
C ALA A 249 -5.71 25.95 25.76
N ASP A 250 -5.45 27.21 26.07
CA ASP A 250 -4.09 27.71 26.20
C ASP A 250 -3.45 27.10 27.45
N GLN A 251 -2.18 26.71 27.35
CA GLN A 251 -1.36 26.23 28.47
C GLN A 251 -0.98 27.37 29.42
#